data_AF-A0A7W0IZL7-F1
#
_entry.id   AF-A0A7W0IZL7-F1
#
_cell.length_a   1.000
_cell.length_b   1.000
_cell.length_c   1.000
_cell.angle_alpha   90.00
_cell.angle_beta   90.00
_cell.angle_gamma   90.00
#
_symmetry.space_group_name_H-M   'P 1'
#
loop_
_entity.id
_entity.type
_entity.pdbx_description
1 polymer ?
#
loop_
_entity_poly.entity_id
_entity_poly.type
_entity_poly.pdbx_seq_one_letter_code
_entity_poly.pdbx_strand_id
1 'polypeptide(L)'
;MTGKVTSELERILRDLKEKRLEERETLISRIKSEELRVRELLDKIEQLKKLNSEETAQLMEQMKLREAHFTNEIGIGNEKVRIVEDDNLKFQAELEAVKKQLSMENKLRSGEKDAYERKIVSLTKNYDAILAQRQRELAGMDRKMAQLQEKFIDEMSREKAKSDTTAQMIKNELESVIREKNAEIMKLEAKRQDGEKTVNSLKQETGVLKSAAKELRSQMKVQRDDYELQLKNMDREWEEALRRKEREKKEIASQMKKLEVDIAAQYTAQLKDAAEEKKALSNKVLALQRQIEEINLAHERVLVEKDEFYRKQIAVLRDAQIEIENRFQMKEDELNMIKSELETEISVITGVERESDESTSRVRSEIPPENEGLKKKLKKLFAAPKNNKRQALADSVPELFKMPLPGRRESDIDNFIEPEPSGSKASAESKTASAPDDKKRQIQLIISQKQDQAKELETELEGTDGEQRSGLQSRIDGLKVEIEEWQSRLR
;
A
#
# COMPACT_ATOMS: atom_id res chain seq x y z
N MET A 1 -302.29 -51.96 73.30
CA MET A 1 -301.48 -52.46 72.16
C MET A 1 -300.00 -52.11 72.35
N THR A 2 -299.36 -52.64 73.39
CA THR A 2 -298.13 -52.10 74.00
C THR A 2 -296.85 -52.95 73.78
N GLY A 3 -296.83 -53.97 72.91
CA GLY A 3 -295.81 -55.04 72.99
C GLY A 3 -294.72 -55.18 71.91
N LYS A 4 -294.78 -54.54 70.72
CA LYS A 4 -293.90 -54.92 69.59
C LYS A 4 -292.69 -54.02 69.29
N VAL A 5 -292.61 -52.79 69.79
CA VAL A 5 -291.59 -51.81 69.33
C VAL A 5 -290.25 -51.94 70.08
N THR A 6 -290.21 -52.50 71.28
CA THR A 6 -288.99 -52.49 72.11
C THR A 6 -287.92 -53.52 71.70
N SER A 7 -288.25 -54.57 70.96
CA SER A 7 -287.28 -55.65 70.65
C SER A 7 -286.31 -55.34 69.49
N GLU A 8 -286.66 -54.45 68.56
CA GLU A 8 -285.81 -54.19 67.38
C GLU A 8 -284.62 -53.27 67.69
N LEU A 9 -284.77 -52.36 68.65
CA LEU A 9 -283.72 -51.40 69.02
C LEU A 9 -282.52 -52.06 69.71
N GLU A 10 -282.74 -53.10 70.50
CA GLU A 10 -281.65 -53.81 71.18
C GLU A 10 -280.77 -54.63 70.23
N ARG A 11 -281.28 -54.99 69.05
CA ARG A 11 -280.50 -55.75 68.06
C ARG A 11 -279.49 -54.86 67.34
N ILE A 12 -279.89 -53.66 66.94
CA ILE A 12 -279.05 -52.72 66.19
C ILE A 12 -277.83 -52.26 67.01
N LEU A 13 -278.00 -52.09 68.32
CA LEU A 13 -276.92 -51.68 69.22
C LEU A 13 -275.82 -52.72 69.39
N ARG A 14 -276.13 -54.01 69.20
CA ARG A 14 -275.13 -55.09 69.26
C ARG A 14 -274.24 -55.08 68.01
N ASP A 15 -274.85 -55.03 66.83
CA ASP A 15 -274.12 -55.04 65.55
C ASP A 15 -273.15 -53.86 65.43
N LEU A 16 -273.52 -52.68 65.95
CA LEU A 16 -272.65 -51.49 65.95
C LEU A 16 -271.43 -51.62 66.86
N LYS A 17 -271.52 -52.38 67.95
CA LYS A 17 -270.36 -52.63 68.83
C LYS A 17 -269.39 -53.61 68.20
N GLU A 18 -269.90 -54.60 67.48
CA GLU A 18 -269.09 -55.63 66.85
C GLU A 18 -268.25 -55.06 65.70
N LYS A 19 -268.85 -54.24 64.82
CA LYS A 19 -268.10 -53.52 63.76
C LYS A 19 -266.96 -52.65 64.28
N ARG A 20 -267.15 -52.00 65.44
CA ARG A 20 -266.12 -51.12 66.02
C ARG A 20 -264.92 -51.92 66.53
N LEU A 21 -265.11 -53.17 66.95
CA LEU A 21 -264.01 -54.03 67.39
C LEU A 21 -263.17 -54.51 66.22
N GLU A 22 -263.81 -54.92 65.12
CA GLU A 22 -263.11 -55.33 63.89
C GLU A 22 -262.26 -54.20 63.27
N GLU A 23 -262.81 -52.98 63.21
CA GLU A 23 -262.06 -51.80 62.73
C GLU A 23 -260.83 -51.49 63.61
N ARG A 24 -260.91 -51.77 64.91
CA ARG A 24 -259.80 -51.55 65.82
C ARG A 24 -258.68 -52.58 65.65
N GLU A 25 -259.02 -53.85 65.45
CA GLU A 25 -258.02 -54.91 65.27
C GLU A 25 -257.25 -54.78 63.95
N THR A 26 -257.94 -54.38 62.87
CA THR A 26 -257.32 -54.12 61.56
C THR A 26 -256.32 -52.96 61.61
N LEU A 27 -256.64 -51.88 62.34
CA LEU A 27 -255.72 -50.76 62.55
C LEU A 27 -254.44 -51.17 63.32
N ILE A 28 -254.59 -51.97 64.37
CA ILE A 28 -253.45 -52.41 65.20
C ILE A 28 -252.47 -53.27 64.38
N SER A 29 -252.99 -54.18 63.54
CA SER A 29 -252.14 -55.01 62.68
C SER A 29 -251.36 -54.18 61.65
N ARG A 30 -251.98 -53.12 61.11
CA ARG A 30 -251.32 -52.24 60.14
C ARG A 30 -250.15 -51.47 60.76
N ILE A 31 -250.34 -50.94 61.97
CA ILE A 31 -249.31 -50.21 62.71
C ILE A 31 -248.09 -51.11 62.97
N LYS A 32 -248.31 -52.34 63.45
CA LYS A 32 -247.20 -53.28 63.71
C LYS A 32 -246.39 -53.59 62.45
N SER A 33 -247.04 -53.70 61.30
CA SER A 33 -246.33 -53.95 60.03
C SER A 33 -245.44 -52.77 59.60
N GLU A 34 -245.90 -51.52 59.85
CA GLU A 34 -245.11 -50.33 59.53
C GLU A 34 -243.95 -50.13 60.50
N GLU A 35 -244.13 -50.41 61.78
CA GLU A 35 -243.04 -50.33 62.77
C GLU A 35 -241.87 -51.28 62.44
N LEU A 36 -242.19 -52.48 61.93
CA LEU A 36 -241.18 -53.47 61.53
C LEU A 36 -240.40 -52.99 60.29
N ARG A 37 -241.11 -52.40 59.32
CA ARG A 37 -240.50 -51.81 58.12
C ARG A 37 -239.59 -50.62 58.45
N VAL A 38 -239.95 -49.82 59.45
CA VAL A 38 -239.10 -48.70 59.92
C VAL A 38 -237.78 -49.22 60.51
N ARG A 39 -237.80 -50.30 61.30
CA ARG A 39 -236.57 -50.88 61.86
C ARG A 39 -235.62 -51.40 60.78
N GLU A 40 -236.12 -52.12 59.79
CA GLU A 40 -235.28 -52.62 58.69
C GLU A 40 -234.60 -51.48 57.90
N LEU A 41 -235.30 -50.35 57.71
CA LEU A 41 -234.73 -49.18 57.05
C LEU A 41 -233.65 -48.50 57.90
N LEU A 42 -233.82 -48.45 59.23
CA LEU A 42 -232.81 -47.89 60.13
C LEU A 42 -231.52 -48.73 60.14
N ASP A 43 -231.64 -50.06 60.20
CA ASP A 43 -230.47 -50.97 60.11
C ASP A 43 -229.70 -50.77 58.79
N LYS A 44 -230.43 -50.59 57.69
CA LYS A 44 -229.83 -50.38 56.37
C LYS A 44 -229.11 -49.03 56.26
N ILE A 45 -229.64 -47.99 56.90
CA ILE A 45 -228.98 -46.68 57.00
C ILE A 45 -227.69 -46.79 57.82
N GLU A 46 -227.70 -47.55 58.90
CA GLU A 46 -226.53 -47.70 59.77
C GLU A 46 -225.37 -48.45 59.07
N GLN A 47 -225.68 -49.51 58.33
CA GLN A 47 -224.69 -50.23 57.51
C GLN A 47 -224.05 -49.33 56.44
N LEU A 48 -224.86 -48.52 55.74
CA LEU A 48 -224.35 -47.60 54.72
C LEU A 48 -223.46 -46.50 55.30
N LYS A 49 -223.79 -45.97 56.49
CA LYS A 49 -222.93 -44.99 57.17
C LYS A 49 -221.57 -45.58 57.51
N LYS A 50 -221.54 -46.82 57.99
CA LYS A 50 -220.30 -47.50 58.35
C LYS A 50 -219.40 -47.71 57.13
N LEU A 51 -219.95 -48.24 56.04
CA LEU A 51 -219.23 -48.43 54.77
C LEU A 51 -218.63 -47.12 54.23
N ASN A 52 -219.42 -46.05 54.19
CA ASN A 52 -218.95 -44.75 53.70
C ASN A 52 -217.83 -44.16 54.59
N SER A 53 -217.88 -44.37 55.91
CA SER A 53 -216.82 -43.93 56.82
C SER A 53 -215.50 -44.68 56.61
N GLU A 54 -215.55 -45.97 56.29
CA GLU A 54 -214.38 -46.79 56.03
C GLU A 54 -213.74 -46.44 54.68
N GLU A 55 -214.54 -46.27 53.62
CA GLU A 55 -214.04 -45.87 52.29
C GLU A 55 -213.39 -44.48 52.31
N THR A 56 -214.02 -43.50 52.98
CA THR A 56 -213.46 -42.15 53.09
C THR A 56 -212.15 -42.11 53.89
N ALA A 57 -212.02 -42.93 54.94
CA ALA A 57 -210.79 -43.06 55.71
C ALA A 57 -209.64 -43.66 54.86
N GLN A 58 -209.91 -44.73 54.11
CA GLN A 58 -208.91 -45.34 53.22
C GLN A 58 -208.45 -44.37 52.13
N LEU A 59 -209.38 -43.61 51.53
CA LEU A 59 -209.05 -42.66 50.48
C LEU A 59 -208.18 -41.51 51.01
N MET A 60 -208.46 -41.03 52.23
CA MET A 60 -207.62 -40.02 52.89
C MET A 60 -206.21 -40.53 53.18
N GLU A 61 -206.07 -41.79 53.60
CA GLU A 61 -204.76 -42.37 53.89
C GLU A 61 -203.91 -42.55 52.63
N GLN A 62 -204.52 -43.02 51.53
CA GLN A 62 -203.85 -43.08 50.22
C GLN A 62 -203.42 -41.70 49.71
N MET A 63 -204.25 -40.67 49.92
CA MET A 63 -203.88 -39.29 49.57
C MET A 63 -202.66 -38.81 50.35
N LYS A 64 -202.63 -39.00 51.68
CA LYS A 64 -201.48 -38.62 52.50
C LYS A 64 -200.19 -39.32 52.08
N LEU A 65 -200.27 -40.61 51.75
CA LEU A 65 -199.10 -41.37 51.26
C LEU A 65 -198.59 -40.83 49.92
N ARG A 66 -199.49 -40.48 48.99
CA ARG A 66 -199.09 -39.85 47.71
C ARG A 66 -198.48 -38.47 47.91
N GLU A 67 -199.08 -37.63 48.75
CA GLU A 67 -198.55 -36.30 49.07
C GLU A 67 -197.15 -36.38 49.68
N ALA A 68 -196.93 -37.33 50.61
CA ALA A 68 -195.61 -37.57 51.19
C ALA A 68 -194.58 -38.02 50.15
N HIS A 69 -194.97 -38.92 49.23
CA HIS A 69 -194.11 -39.38 48.13
C HIS A 69 -193.71 -38.23 47.21
N PHE A 70 -194.67 -37.43 46.72
CA PHE A 70 -194.39 -36.29 45.85
C PHE A 70 -193.52 -35.24 46.55
N THR A 71 -193.78 -34.95 47.82
CA THR A 71 -192.98 -33.99 48.59
C THR A 71 -191.52 -34.46 48.71
N ASN A 72 -191.31 -35.76 48.94
CA ASN A 72 -189.96 -36.33 49.00
C ASN A 72 -189.27 -36.32 47.63
N GLU A 73 -189.97 -36.68 46.55
CA GLU A 73 -189.41 -36.63 45.19
C GLU A 73 -189.03 -35.21 44.77
N ILE A 74 -189.86 -34.21 45.09
CA ILE A 74 -189.55 -32.80 44.88
C ILE A 74 -188.33 -32.39 45.71
N GLY A 75 -188.25 -32.84 46.97
CA GLY A 75 -187.09 -32.60 47.83
C GLY A 75 -185.79 -33.15 47.25
N ILE A 76 -185.80 -34.41 46.78
CA ILE A 76 -184.65 -35.04 46.12
C ILE A 76 -184.30 -34.33 44.81
N GLY A 77 -185.30 -33.91 44.03
CA GLY A 77 -185.10 -33.17 42.79
C GLY A 77 -184.39 -31.83 43.03
N ASN A 78 -184.88 -31.04 43.97
CA ASN A 78 -184.30 -29.74 44.33
C ASN A 78 -182.88 -29.89 44.87
N GLU A 79 -182.62 -30.91 45.69
CA GLU A 79 -181.29 -31.18 46.23
C GLU A 79 -180.29 -31.57 45.13
N LYS A 80 -180.70 -32.37 44.14
CA LYS A 80 -179.86 -32.70 42.97
C LYS A 80 -179.53 -31.47 42.13
N VAL A 81 -180.51 -30.58 41.91
CA VAL A 81 -180.28 -29.32 41.19
C VAL A 81 -179.25 -28.47 41.93
N ARG A 82 -179.40 -28.31 43.25
CA ARG A 82 -178.45 -27.56 44.08
C ARG A 82 -177.02 -28.11 43.98
N ILE A 83 -176.85 -29.43 44.09
CA ILE A 83 -175.52 -30.07 43.98
C ILE A 83 -174.88 -29.79 42.61
N VAL A 84 -175.67 -29.90 41.52
CA VAL A 84 -175.17 -29.63 40.16
C VAL A 84 -174.83 -28.15 39.97
N GLU A 85 -175.62 -27.24 40.53
CA GLU A 85 -175.33 -25.80 40.51
C GLU A 85 -174.05 -25.46 41.29
N ASP A 86 -173.87 -26.02 42.48
CA ASP A 86 -172.66 -25.86 43.29
C ASP A 86 -171.40 -26.41 42.58
N ASP A 87 -171.50 -27.59 41.98
CA ASP A 87 -170.38 -28.18 41.24
C ASP A 87 -170.08 -27.40 39.95
N ASN A 88 -171.10 -26.88 39.25
CA ASN A 88 -170.88 -25.98 38.12
C ASN A 88 -170.16 -24.69 38.52
N LEU A 89 -170.50 -24.11 39.68
CA LEU A 89 -169.79 -22.94 40.20
C LEU A 89 -168.33 -23.25 40.54
N LYS A 90 -168.05 -24.43 41.12
CA LYS A 90 -166.67 -24.89 41.35
C LYS A 90 -165.92 -25.07 40.04
N PHE A 91 -166.50 -25.73 39.03
CA PHE A 91 -165.88 -25.90 37.73
C PHE A 91 -165.60 -24.57 37.03
N GLN A 92 -166.50 -23.58 37.14
CA GLN A 92 -166.27 -22.24 36.61
C GLN A 92 -165.09 -21.56 37.30
N ALA A 93 -165.01 -21.64 38.64
CA ALA A 93 -163.90 -21.08 39.40
C ALA A 93 -162.56 -21.75 39.05
N GLU A 94 -162.52 -23.08 38.92
CA GLU A 94 -161.33 -23.83 38.51
C GLU A 94 -160.88 -23.46 37.09
N LEU A 95 -161.83 -23.36 36.13
CA LEU A 95 -161.52 -22.93 34.76
C LEU A 95 -160.95 -21.51 34.72
N GLU A 96 -161.48 -20.59 35.51
CA GLU A 96 -160.96 -19.23 35.58
C GLU A 96 -159.57 -19.17 36.21
N ALA A 97 -159.31 -19.98 37.24
CA ALA A 97 -158.00 -20.10 37.87
C ALA A 97 -156.95 -20.65 36.88
N VAL A 98 -157.27 -21.74 36.16
CA VAL A 98 -156.39 -22.31 35.13
C VAL A 98 -156.13 -21.30 34.02
N LYS A 99 -157.15 -20.56 33.57
CA LYS A 99 -156.99 -19.52 32.55
C LYS A 99 -156.07 -18.40 33.01
N LYS A 100 -156.18 -17.96 34.28
CA LYS A 100 -155.27 -16.97 34.87
C LYS A 100 -153.84 -17.51 34.96
N GLN A 101 -153.65 -18.76 35.40
CA GLN A 101 -152.34 -19.38 35.50
C GLN A 101 -151.66 -19.51 34.12
N LEU A 102 -152.40 -19.98 33.11
CA LEU A 102 -151.89 -20.06 31.73
C LEU A 102 -151.53 -18.68 31.16
N SER A 103 -152.33 -17.66 31.43
CA SER A 103 -152.03 -16.28 31.01
C SER A 103 -150.75 -15.75 31.66
N MET A 104 -150.54 -16.01 32.95
CA MET A 104 -149.32 -15.63 33.67
C MET A 104 -148.10 -16.39 33.14
N GLU A 105 -148.20 -17.70 32.92
CA GLU A 105 -147.10 -18.51 32.38
C GLU A 105 -146.71 -18.04 30.97
N ASN A 106 -147.68 -17.77 30.10
CA ASN A 106 -147.41 -17.24 28.76
C ASN A 106 -146.68 -15.90 28.79
N LYS A 107 -147.07 -14.99 29.71
CA LYS A 107 -146.38 -13.70 29.89
C LYS A 107 -144.96 -13.85 30.44
N LEU A 108 -144.75 -14.77 31.37
CA LEU A 108 -143.42 -15.08 31.91
C LEU A 108 -142.52 -15.65 30.81
N ARG A 109 -143.00 -16.66 30.07
CA ARG A 109 -142.26 -17.26 28.96
C ARG A 109 -141.95 -16.24 27.85
N SER A 110 -142.88 -15.36 27.50
CA SER A 110 -142.60 -14.30 26.51
C SER A 110 -141.56 -13.30 27.04
N GLY A 111 -141.65 -12.90 28.30
CA GLY A 111 -140.68 -12.00 28.92
C GLY A 111 -139.27 -12.60 28.99
N GLU A 112 -139.15 -13.88 29.35
CA GLU A 112 -137.89 -14.61 29.34
C GLU A 112 -137.31 -14.73 27.92
N LYS A 113 -138.14 -15.07 26.94
CA LYS A 113 -137.74 -15.12 25.53
C LYS A 113 -137.17 -13.77 25.06
N ASP A 114 -137.89 -12.68 25.31
CA ASP A 114 -137.45 -11.33 24.93
C ASP A 114 -136.17 -10.90 25.66
N ALA A 115 -135.98 -11.36 26.90
CA ALA A 115 -134.76 -11.10 27.67
C ALA A 115 -133.56 -11.87 27.10
N TYR A 116 -133.74 -13.15 26.73
CA TYR A 116 -132.70 -13.95 26.10
C TYR A 116 -132.33 -13.45 24.71
N GLU A 117 -133.31 -13.09 23.88
CA GLU A 117 -133.06 -12.52 22.55
C GLU A 117 -132.27 -11.21 22.65
N ARG A 118 -132.65 -10.30 23.58
CA ARG A 118 -131.87 -9.08 23.84
C ARG A 118 -130.45 -9.37 24.31
N LYS A 119 -130.26 -10.37 25.18
CA LYS A 119 -128.93 -10.76 25.66
C LYS A 119 -128.07 -11.32 24.52
N ILE A 120 -128.63 -12.16 23.65
CA ILE A 120 -127.94 -12.70 22.48
C ILE A 120 -127.51 -11.55 21.56
N VAL A 121 -128.42 -10.64 21.19
CA VAL A 121 -128.09 -9.49 20.31
C VAL A 121 -126.99 -8.62 20.92
N SER A 122 -127.07 -8.34 22.23
CA SER A 122 -126.04 -7.57 22.93
C SER A 122 -124.69 -8.26 22.94
N LEU A 123 -124.65 -9.58 23.16
CA LEU A 123 -123.41 -10.35 23.14
C LEU A 123 -122.81 -10.41 21.74
N THR A 124 -123.62 -10.67 20.71
CA THR A 124 -123.18 -10.69 19.31
C THR A 124 -122.55 -9.35 18.93
N LYS A 125 -123.22 -8.23 19.24
CA LYS A 125 -122.68 -6.89 18.96
C LYS A 125 -121.34 -6.63 19.67
N ASN A 126 -121.18 -7.12 20.90
CA ASN A 126 -119.93 -6.98 21.64
C ASN A 126 -118.81 -7.83 21.01
N TYR A 127 -119.08 -9.08 20.66
CA TYR A 127 -118.11 -9.94 19.99
C TYR A 127 -117.69 -9.39 18.62
N ASP A 128 -118.62 -8.86 17.82
CA ASP A 128 -118.31 -8.22 16.55
C ASP A 128 -117.40 -6.99 16.74
N ALA A 129 -117.66 -6.19 17.78
CA ALA A 129 -116.81 -5.04 18.11
C ALA A 129 -115.39 -5.47 18.50
N ILE A 130 -115.25 -6.54 19.30
CA ILE A 130 -113.95 -7.11 19.68
C ILE A 130 -113.22 -7.64 18.45
N LEU A 131 -113.90 -8.38 17.57
CA LEU A 131 -113.32 -8.90 16.34
C LEU A 131 -112.83 -7.78 15.43
N ALA A 132 -113.64 -6.74 15.23
CA ALA A 132 -113.26 -5.57 14.44
C ALA A 132 -112.09 -4.78 15.06
N GLN A 133 -111.97 -4.76 16.40
CA GLN A 133 -110.80 -4.18 17.08
C GLN A 133 -109.55 -5.02 16.83
N ARG A 134 -109.62 -6.35 17.03
CA ARG A 134 -108.49 -7.27 16.81
C ARG A 134 -108.00 -7.25 15.37
N GLN A 135 -108.90 -7.20 14.39
CA GLN A 135 -108.54 -7.05 12.98
C GLN A 135 -107.79 -5.73 12.71
N ARG A 136 -108.20 -4.62 13.33
CA ARG A 136 -107.49 -3.34 13.22
C ARG A 136 -106.10 -3.39 13.89
N GLU A 137 -105.98 -4.05 15.03
CA GLU A 137 -104.69 -4.26 15.71
C GLU A 137 -103.73 -5.09 14.86
N LEU A 138 -104.20 -6.20 14.29
CA LEU A 138 -103.40 -7.06 13.40
C LEU A 138 -102.94 -6.28 12.16
N ALA A 139 -103.85 -5.60 11.46
CA ALA A 139 -103.48 -4.78 10.31
C ALA A 139 -102.49 -3.65 10.68
N GLY A 140 -102.60 -3.10 11.88
CA GLY A 140 -101.63 -2.14 12.42
C GLY A 140 -100.26 -2.75 12.68
N MET A 141 -100.19 -3.98 13.20
CA MET A 141 -98.95 -4.72 13.40
C MET A 141 -98.30 -5.11 12.08
N ASP A 142 -99.06 -5.59 11.10
CA ASP A 142 -98.54 -5.96 9.78
C ASP A 142 -97.90 -4.77 9.07
N ARG A 143 -98.51 -3.57 9.15
CA ARG A 143 -97.92 -2.33 8.63
C ARG A 143 -96.61 -1.98 9.33
N LYS A 144 -96.54 -2.13 10.66
CA LYS A 144 -95.30 -1.87 11.42
C LYS A 144 -94.21 -2.89 11.06
N MET A 145 -94.58 -4.15 10.87
CA MET A 145 -93.65 -5.20 10.48
C MET A 145 -93.09 -4.94 9.07
N ALA A 146 -93.94 -4.57 8.11
CA ALA A 146 -93.51 -4.19 6.77
C ALA A 146 -92.57 -2.98 6.78
N GLN A 147 -92.88 -1.94 7.56
CA GLN A 147 -91.99 -0.77 7.72
C GLN A 147 -90.65 -1.13 8.35
N LEU A 148 -90.61 -2.05 9.32
CA LEU A 148 -89.36 -2.53 9.92
C LEU A 148 -88.54 -3.35 8.93
N GLN A 149 -89.18 -4.21 8.14
CA GLN A 149 -88.51 -4.98 7.08
C GLN A 149 -87.92 -4.04 6.02
N GLU A 150 -88.66 -3.04 5.58
CA GLU A 150 -88.18 -2.03 4.61
C GLU A 150 -86.98 -1.26 5.17
N LYS A 151 -87.08 -0.74 6.42
CA LYS A 151 -85.96 -0.07 7.09
C LYS A 151 -84.72 -0.96 7.22
N PHE A 152 -84.92 -2.23 7.55
CA PHE A 152 -83.82 -3.20 7.67
C PHE A 152 -83.15 -3.45 6.33
N ILE A 153 -83.91 -3.61 5.25
CA ILE A 153 -83.38 -3.79 3.89
C ILE A 153 -82.61 -2.54 3.45
N ASP A 154 -83.15 -1.34 3.70
CA ASP A 154 -82.50 -0.07 3.40
C ASP A 154 -81.19 0.11 4.17
N GLU A 155 -81.18 -0.23 5.46
CA GLU A 155 -80.00 -0.14 6.31
C GLU A 155 -78.92 -1.12 5.87
N MET A 156 -79.29 -2.38 5.60
CA MET A 156 -78.38 -3.37 5.03
C MET A 156 -77.80 -2.94 3.68
N SER A 157 -78.63 -2.32 2.83
CA SER A 157 -78.19 -1.82 1.52
C SER A 157 -77.22 -0.65 1.65
N ARG A 158 -77.48 0.28 2.57
CA ARG A 158 -76.57 1.40 2.88
C ARG A 158 -75.26 0.92 3.46
N GLU A 159 -75.30 -0.03 4.38
CA GLU A 159 -74.09 -0.56 5.02
C GLU A 159 -73.24 -1.35 4.01
N LYS A 160 -73.89 -2.14 3.15
CA LYS A 160 -73.22 -2.79 2.02
C LYS A 160 -72.59 -1.77 1.07
N ALA A 161 -73.30 -0.71 0.69
CA ALA A 161 -72.75 0.33 -0.17
C ALA A 161 -71.52 1.03 0.46
N LYS A 162 -71.58 1.37 1.75
CA LYS A 162 -70.41 1.93 2.47
C LYS A 162 -69.24 0.95 2.51
N SER A 163 -69.51 -0.31 2.81
CA SER A 163 -68.49 -1.37 2.82
C SER A 163 -67.85 -1.51 1.44
N ASP A 164 -68.64 -1.56 0.38
CA ASP A 164 -68.15 -1.66 -1.00
C ASP A 164 -67.32 -0.43 -1.41
N THR A 165 -67.73 0.78 -1.03
CA THR A 165 -66.93 2.00 -1.26
C THR A 165 -65.60 1.97 -0.52
N THR A 166 -65.60 1.48 0.72
CA THR A 166 -64.39 1.36 1.55
C THR A 166 -63.45 0.31 0.97
N ALA A 167 -63.98 -0.84 0.57
CA ALA A 167 -63.23 -1.90 -0.09
C ALA A 167 -62.61 -1.41 -1.41
N GLN A 168 -63.33 -0.61 -2.19
CA GLN A 168 -62.82 -0.03 -3.43
C GLN A 168 -61.72 1.02 -3.16
N MET A 169 -61.86 1.85 -2.12
CA MET A 169 -60.80 2.77 -1.70
C MET A 169 -59.53 2.01 -1.29
N ILE A 170 -59.66 1.00 -0.42
CA ILE A 170 -58.54 0.15 0.01
C ILE A 170 -57.89 -0.54 -1.19
N LYS A 171 -58.68 -1.04 -2.15
CA LYS A 171 -58.17 -1.63 -3.38
C LYS A 171 -57.36 -0.63 -4.20
N ASN A 172 -57.86 0.59 -4.39
CA ASN A 172 -57.17 1.63 -5.13
C ASN A 172 -55.85 2.05 -4.43
N GLU A 173 -55.84 2.15 -3.11
CA GLU A 173 -54.63 2.41 -2.31
C GLU A 173 -53.61 1.30 -2.46
N LEU A 174 -54.03 0.03 -2.36
CA LEU A 174 -53.18 -1.14 -2.60
C LEU A 174 -52.57 -1.14 -4.00
N GLU A 175 -53.38 -0.87 -5.04
CA GLU A 175 -52.88 -0.78 -6.41
C GLU A 175 -51.87 0.37 -6.57
N SER A 176 -52.07 1.50 -5.90
CA SER A 176 -51.10 2.61 -5.88
C SER A 176 -49.80 2.21 -5.22
N VAL A 177 -49.86 1.58 -4.03
CA VAL A 177 -48.68 1.10 -3.30
C VAL A 177 -47.92 0.04 -4.11
N ILE A 178 -48.62 -0.88 -4.78
CA ILE A 178 -48.01 -1.87 -5.66
C ILE A 178 -47.24 -1.17 -6.81
N ARG A 179 -47.82 -0.14 -7.43
CA ARG A 179 -47.14 0.62 -8.49
C ARG A 179 -45.90 1.34 -7.96
N GLU A 180 -45.99 1.98 -6.80
CA GLU A 180 -44.85 2.65 -6.16
C GLU A 180 -43.72 1.65 -5.84
N LYS A 181 -44.07 0.49 -5.26
CA LYS A 181 -43.10 -0.55 -4.94
C LYS A 181 -42.44 -1.14 -6.18
N ASN A 182 -43.21 -1.38 -7.25
CA ASN A 182 -42.65 -1.83 -8.52
C ASN A 182 -41.71 -0.79 -9.14
N ALA A 183 -42.04 0.50 -9.06
CA ALA A 183 -41.17 1.58 -9.52
C ALA A 183 -39.88 1.68 -8.68
N GLU A 184 -39.97 1.47 -7.37
CA GLU A 184 -38.82 1.41 -6.47
C GLU A 184 -37.90 0.23 -6.78
N ILE A 185 -38.46 -0.95 -7.02
CA ILE A 185 -37.72 -2.14 -7.48
C ILE A 185 -37.00 -1.84 -8.80
N MET A 186 -37.69 -1.27 -9.80
CA MET A 186 -37.06 -0.90 -11.07
C MET A 186 -35.89 0.10 -10.89
N LYS A 187 -36.02 1.08 -9.98
CA LYS A 187 -34.94 2.01 -9.66
C LYS A 187 -33.74 1.29 -9.02
N LEU A 188 -33.98 0.34 -8.12
CA LEU A 188 -32.92 -0.45 -7.50
C LEU A 188 -32.22 -1.37 -8.51
N GLU A 189 -32.99 -2.01 -9.40
CA GLU A 189 -32.47 -2.86 -10.48
C GLU A 189 -31.59 -2.04 -11.44
N ALA A 190 -32.04 -0.83 -11.83
CA ALA A 190 -31.26 0.07 -12.69
C ALA A 190 -29.94 0.49 -12.01
N LYS A 191 -29.98 0.87 -10.73
CA LYS A 191 -28.77 1.17 -9.94
C LYS A 191 -27.83 -0.04 -9.87
N ARG A 192 -28.38 -1.25 -9.72
CA ARG A 192 -27.59 -2.49 -9.70
C ARG A 192 -26.89 -2.72 -11.04
N GLN A 193 -27.60 -2.58 -12.15
CA GLN A 193 -27.03 -2.75 -13.49
C GLN A 193 -25.94 -1.72 -13.79
N ASP A 194 -26.12 -0.46 -13.39
CA ASP A 194 -25.07 0.56 -13.56
C ASP A 194 -23.87 0.31 -12.63
N GLY A 195 -24.12 -0.18 -11.42
CA GLY A 195 -23.07 -0.72 -10.54
C GLY A 195 -22.29 -1.88 -11.17
N GLU A 196 -22.97 -2.77 -11.87
CA GLU A 196 -22.34 -3.90 -12.57
C GLU A 196 -21.51 -3.45 -13.78
N LYS A 197 -22.00 -2.47 -14.56
CA LYS A 197 -21.24 -1.85 -15.65
C LYS A 197 -19.96 -1.17 -15.15
N THR A 198 -20.05 -0.39 -14.07
CA THR A 198 -18.88 0.27 -13.46
C THR A 198 -17.87 -0.73 -12.93
N VAL A 199 -18.31 -1.80 -12.26
CA VAL A 199 -17.42 -2.89 -11.83
C VAL A 199 -16.73 -3.56 -13.03
N ASN A 200 -17.44 -3.81 -14.13
CA ASN A 200 -16.85 -4.43 -15.32
C ASN A 200 -15.84 -3.50 -16.01
N SER A 201 -16.12 -2.20 -16.09
CA SER A 201 -15.18 -1.20 -16.59
C SER A 201 -13.92 -1.13 -15.73
N LEU A 202 -14.06 -1.08 -14.40
CA LEU A 202 -12.92 -1.10 -13.48
C LEU A 202 -12.10 -2.40 -13.60
N LYS A 203 -12.74 -3.56 -13.80
CA LYS A 203 -12.03 -4.82 -14.06
C LYS A 203 -11.22 -4.76 -15.35
N GLN A 204 -11.76 -4.15 -16.42
CA GLN A 204 -11.01 -3.95 -17.67
C GLN A 204 -9.84 -3.00 -17.46
N GLU A 205 -10.04 -1.85 -16.82
CA GLU A 205 -8.96 -0.90 -16.49
C GLU A 205 -7.87 -1.56 -15.65
N THR A 206 -8.26 -2.34 -14.63
CA THR A 206 -7.32 -3.11 -13.80
C THR A 206 -6.55 -4.13 -14.65
N GLY A 207 -7.20 -4.75 -15.64
CA GLY A 207 -6.57 -5.63 -16.61
C GLY A 207 -5.51 -4.92 -17.46
N VAL A 208 -5.86 -3.75 -18.02
CA VAL A 208 -4.96 -2.89 -18.81
C VAL A 208 -3.78 -2.41 -17.97
N LEU A 209 -4.02 -1.99 -16.72
CA LEU A 209 -2.96 -1.59 -15.81
C LEU A 209 -2.03 -2.75 -15.44
N LYS A 210 -2.58 -3.96 -15.25
CA LYS A 210 -1.76 -5.16 -15.03
C LYS A 210 -0.89 -5.50 -16.23
N SER A 211 -1.41 -5.39 -17.47
CA SER A 211 -0.59 -5.60 -18.66
C SER A 211 0.48 -4.52 -18.80
N ALA A 212 0.13 -3.24 -18.61
CA ALA A 212 1.09 -2.14 -18.64
C ALA A 212 2.19 -2.31 -17.59
N ALA A 213 1.85 -2.73 -16.37
CA ALA A 213 2.83 -3.01 -15.32
C ALA A 213 3.76 -4.19 -15.66
N LYS A 214 3.25 -5.24 -16.32
CA LYS A 214 4.09 -6.35 -16.81
C LYS A 214 5.04 -5.90 -17.91
N GLU A 215 4.54 -5.12 -18.86
CA GLU A 215 5.33 -4.60 -19.98
C GLU A 215 6.42 -3.65 -19.50
N LEU A 216 6.11 -2.75 -18.57
CA LEU A 216 7.07 -1.83 -17.97
C LEU A 216 8.16 -2.58 -17.19
N ARG A 217 7.82 -3.66 -16.46
CA ARG A 217 8.84 -4.54 -15.85
C ARG A 217 9.74 -5.22 -16.90
N SER A 218 9.16 -5.64 -18.03
CA SER A 218 9.94 -6.23 -19.13
C SER A 218 10.90 -5.22 -19.73
N GLN A 219 10.44 -3.99 -19.99
CA GLN A 219 11.27 -2.90 -20.50
C GLN A 219 12.40 -2.54 -19.52
N MET A 220 12.11 -2.44 -18.21
CA MET A 220 13.14 -2.21 -17.19
C MET A 220 14.18 -3.33 -17.15
N LYS A 221 13.77 -4.58 -17.37
CA LYS A 221 14.70 -5.71 -17.43
C LYS A 221 15.63 -5.58 -18.64
N VAL A 222 15.08 -5.31 -19.83
CA VAL A 222 15.88 -5.10 -21.05
C VAL A 222 16.87 -3.95 -20.86
N GLN A 223 16.43 -2.80 -20.32
CA GLN A 223 17.31 -1.68 -20.04
C GLN A 223 18.44 -2.05 -19.06
N ARG A 224 18.14 -2.82 -18.01
CA ARG A 224 19.15 -3.31 -17.07
C ARG A 224 20.17 -4.20 -17.77
N ASP A 225 19.70 -5.15 -18.59
CA ASP A 225 20.55 -6.06 -19.34
C ASP A 225 21.43 -5.30 -20.36
N ASP A 226 20.90 -4.26 -21.00
CA ASP A 226 21.64 -3.36 -21.91
C ASP A 226 22.71 -2.56 -21.17
N TYR A 227 22.40 -2.00 -19.99
CA TYR A 227 23.39 -1.32 -19.15
C TYR A 227 24.49 -2.28 -18.67
N GLU A 228 24.13 -3.50 -18.29
CA GLU A 228 25.10 -4.53 -17.90
C GLU A 228 26.03 -4.88 -19.09
N LEU A 229 25.49 -5.00 -20.30
CA LEU A 229 26.27 -5.23 -21.51
C LEU A 229 27.20 -4.05 -21.83
N GLN A 230 26.71 -2.81 -21.70
CA GLN A 230 27.53 -1.60 -21.87
C GLN A 230 28.68 -1.56 -20.86
N LEU A 231 28.43 -1.87 -19.59
CA LEU A 231 29.46 -1.96 -18.55
C LEU A 231 30.51 -3.01 -18.90
N LYS A 232 30.10 -4.22 -19.29
CA LYS A 232 31.03 -5.29 -19.70
C LYS A 232 31.86 -4.89 -20.92
N ASN A 233 31.27 -4.18 -21.89
CA ASN A 233 32.01 -3.68 -23.05
C ASN A 233 33.02 -2.60 -22.64
N MET A 234 32.63 -1.66 -21.78
CA MET A 234 33.56 -0.65 -21.23
C MET A 234 34.70 -1.31 -20.46
N ASP A 235 34.43 -2.29 -19.61
CA ASP A 235 35.46 -3.04 -18.88
C ASP A 235 36.42 -3.74 -19.85
N ARG A 236 35.90 -4.35 -20.91
CA ARG A 236 36.70 -4.98 -21.96
C ARG A 236 37.57 -3.97 -22.71
N GLU A 237 37.03 -2.80 -23.06
CA GLU A 237 37.77 -1.71 -23.70
C GLU A 237 38.88 -1.17 -22.79
N TRP A 238 38.60 -0.98 -21.50
CA TRP A 238 39.58 -0.58 -20.49
C TRP A 238 40.67 -1.63 -20.32
N GLU A 239 40.32 -2.91 -20.24
CA GLU A 239 41.31 -4.01 -20.22
C GLU A 239 42.19 -4.00 -21.47
N GLU A 240 41.60 -3.83 -22.66
CA GLU A 240 42.37 -3.74 -23.90
C GLU A 240 43.29 -2.51 -23.92
N ALA A 241 42.81 -1.35 -23.45
CA ALA A 241 43.61 -0.14 -23.30
C ALA A 241 44.76 -0.36 -22.31
N LEU A 242 44.51 -1.04 -21.20
CA LEU A 242 45.52 -1.41 -20.21
C LEU A 242 46.57 -2.33 -20.84
N ARG A 243 46.15 -3.36 -21.59
CA ARG A 243 47.07 -4.24 -22.32
C ARG A 243 47.87 -3.47 -23.39
N ARG A 244 47.28 -2.50 -24.09
CA ARG A 244 48.01 -1.63 -25.04
C ARG A 244 49.06 -0.81 -24.30
N LYS A 245 48.71 -0.18 -23.17
CA LYS A 245 49.65 0.59 -22.34
C LYS A 245 50.76 -0.27 -21.73
N GLU A 246 50.46 -1.50 -21.33
CA GLU A 246 51.49 -2.45 -20.88
C GLU A 246 52.45 -2.85 -22.00
N ARG A 247 51.95 -3.03 -23.23
CA ARG A 247 52.82 -3.28 -24.39
C ARG A 247 53.69 -2.06 -24.71
N GLU A 248 53.12 -0.86 -24.74
CA GLU A 248 53.87 0.40 -24.89
C GLU A 248 54.94 0.54 -23.80
N LYS A 249 54.61 0.24 -22.54
CA LYS A 249 55.56 0.26 -21.44
C LYS A 249 56.70 -0.75 -21.64
N LYS A 250 56.39 -1.97 -22.09
CA LYS A 250 57.41 -2.99 -22.42
C LYS A 250 58.29 -2.56 -23.59
N GLU A 251 57.70 -1.94 -24.62
CA GLU A 251 58.42 -1.44 -25.78
C GLU A 251 59.34 -0.28 -25.40
N ILE A 252 58.85 0.72 -24.66
CA ILE A 252 59.66 1.82 -24.11
C ILE A 252 60.79 1.28 -23.23
N ALA A 253 60.51 0.30 -22.35
CA ALA A 253 61.55 -0.33 -21.54
C ALA A 253 62.62 -1.02 -22.41
N SER A 254 62.22 -1.65 -23.51
CA SER A 254 63.16 -2.26 -24.46
C SER A 254 63.99 -1.22 -25.21
N GLN A 255 63.39 -0.08 -25.59
CA GLN A 255 64.08 1.04 -26.23
C GLN A 255 65.07 1.69 -25.25
N MET A 256 64.67 1.91 -24.00
CA MET A 256 65.56 2.40 -22.94
C MET A 256 66.75 1.47 -22.73
N LYS A 257 66.51 0.15 -22.65
CA LYS A 257 67.59 -0.82 -22.49
C LYS A 257 68.57 -0.82 -23.68
N LYS A 258 68.07 -0.62 -24.91
CA LYS A 258 68.94 -0.45 -26.10
C LYS A 258 69.77 0.82 -25.99
N LEU A 259 69.15 1.95 -25.63
CA LEU A 259 69.86 3.23 -25.44
C LEU A 259 70.91 3.12 -24.32
N GLU A 260 70.60 2.46 -23.21
CA GLU A 260 71.57 2.19 -22.14
C GLU A 260 72.77 1.39 -22.64
N VAL A 261 72.52 0.34 -23.43
CA VAL A 261 73.60 -0.47 -24.05
C VAL A 261 74.40 0.35 -25.04
N ASP A 262 73.76 1.17 -25.88
CA ASP A 262 74.42 2.04 -26.85
C ASP A 262 75.27 3.12 -26.18
N ILE A 263 74.75 3.75 -25.12
CA ILE A 263 75.50 4.73 -24.30
C ILE A 263 76.69 4.05 -23.62
N ALA A 264 76.49 2.87 -23.04
CA ALA A 264 77.58 2.10 -22.43
C ALA A 264 78.64 1.73 -23.47
N ALA A 265 78.23 1.32 -24.67
CA ALA A 265 79.12 1.02 -25.78
C ALA A 265 79.92 2.27 -26.21
N GLN A 266 79.26 3.43 -26.36
CA GLN A 266 79.90 4.70 -26.68
C GLN A 266 80.92 5.11 -25.61
N TYR A 267 80.59 5.01 -24.32
CA TYR A 267 81.55 5.30 -23.24
C TYR A 267 82.74 4.32 -23.27
N THR A 268 82.51 3.03 -23.51
CA THR A 268 83.62 2.07 -23.62
C THR A 268 84.51 2.32 -24.85
N ALA A 269 83.94 2.79 -25.96
CA ALA A 269 84.70 3.20 -27.13
C ALA A 269 85.54 4.45 -26.83
N GLN A 270 84.94 5.49 -26.25
CA GLN A 270 85.66 6.71 -25.84
C GLN A 270 86.80 6.42 -24.86
N LEU A 271 86.60 5.49 -23.91
CA LEU A 271 87.66 5.07 -22.99
C LEU A 271 88.81 4.34 -23.70
N LYS A 272 88.52 3.56 -24.75
CA LYS A 272 89.55 2.93 -25.58
C LYS A 272 90.31 3.98 -26.40
N ASP A 273 89.61 4.89 -27.06
CA ASP A 273 90.21 5.95 -27.85
C ASP A 273 91.13 6.83 -26.98
N ALA A 274 90.68 7.21 -25.79
CA ALA A 274 91.50 7.94 -24.82
C ALA A 274 92.72 7.13 -24.33
N ALA A 275 92.61 5.81 -24.20
CA ALA A 275 93.74 4.94 -23.84
C ALA A 275 94.75 4.83 -24.99
N GLU A 276 94.30 4.78 -26.24
CA GLU A 276 95.15 4.77 -27.43
C GLU A 276 95.86 6.12 -27.61
N GLU A 277 95.16 7.23 -27.42
CA GLU A 277 95.73 8.57 -27.44
C GLU A 277 96.78 8.75 -26.33
N LYS A 278 96.48 8.31 -25.10
CA LYS A 278 97.46 8.29 -24.00
C LYS A 278 98.71 7.49 -24.36
N LYS A 279 98.55 6.34 -25.04
CA LYS A 279 99.67 5.51 -25.49
C LYS A 279 100.48 6.21 -26.58
N ALA A 280 99.83 6.88 -27.54
CA ALA A 280 100.49 7.66 -28.59
C ALA A 280 101.30 8.83 -28.00
N LEU A 281 100.71 9.59 -27.07
CA LEU A 281 101.39 10.66 -26.35
C LEU A 281 102.57 10.14 -25.53
N SER A 282 102.40 9.03 -24.81
CA SER A 282 103.48 8.39 -24.07
C SER A 282 104.65 7.99 -24.98
N ASN A 283 104.37 7.46 -26.17
CA ASN A 283 105.42 7.12 -27.14
C ASN A 283 106.12 8.38 -27.67
N LYS A 284 105.39 9.48 -27.88
CA LYS A 284 105.96 10.76 -28.31
C LYS A 284 106.89 11.34 -27.25
N VAL A 285 106.51 11.30 -25.98
CA VAL A 285 107.38 11.71 -24.86
C VAL A 285 108.66 10.88 -24.83
N LEU A 286 108.55 9.57 -25.00
CA LEU A 286 109.70 8.66 -24.99
C LEU A 286 110.63 8.91 -26.19
N ALA A 287 110.08 9.21 -27.37
CA ALA A 287 110.86 9.61 -28.53
C ALA A 287 111.60 10.94 -28.32
N LEU A 288 110.94 11.94 -27.72
CA LEU A 288 111.56 13.23 -27.38
C LEU A 288 112.67 13.06 -26.34
N GLN A 289 112.48 12.21 -25.32
CA GLN A 289 113.53 11.90 -24.35
C GLN A 289 114.77 11.30 -25.02
N ARG A 290 114.58 10.35 -25.96
CA ARG A 290 115.70 9.78 -26.73
C ARG A 290 116.43 10.82 -27.56
N GLN A 291 115.71 11.76 -28.19
CA GLN A 291 116.33 12.85 -28.94
C GLN A 291 117.16 13.77 -28.02
N ILE A 292 116.65 14.10 -26.84
CA ILE A 292 117.38 14.91 -25.85
C ILE A 292 118.65 14.17 -25.40
N GLU A 293 118.55 12.87 -25.11
CA GLU A 293 119.71 12.03 -24.75
C GLU A 293 120.74 11.99 -25.89
N GLU A 294 120.32 11.87 -27.15
CA GLU A 294 121.20 11.87 -28.30
C GLU A 294 121.92 13.22 -28.50
N ILE A 295 121.21 14.35 -28.32
CA ILE A 295 121.79 15.69 -28.36
C ILE A 295 122.80 15.86 -27.21
N ASN A 296 122.47 15.40 -26.00
CA ASN A 296 123.38 15.46 -24.87
C ASN A 296 124.64 14.62 -25.10
N LEU A 297 124.50 13.39 -25.62
CA LEU A 297 125.65 12.55 -25.99
C LEU A 297 126.50 13.19 -27.09
N ALA A 298 125.89 13.86 -28.07
CA ALA A 298 126.61 14.60 -29.10
C ALA A 298 127.38 15.79 -28.49
N HIS A 299 126.78 16.56 -27.59
CA HIS A 299 127.45 17.63 -26.86
C HIS A 299 128.60 17.12 -25.98
N GLU A 300 128.41 16.00 -25.28
CA GLU A 300 129.48 15.36 -24.49
C GLU A 300 130.65 14.94 -25.38
N ARG A 301 130.40 14.35 -26.55
CA ARG A 301 131.47 14.01 -27.51
C ARG A 301 132.26 15.24 -27.94
N VAL A 302 131.58 16.34 -28.28
CA VAL A 302 132.24 17.60 -28.68
C VAL A 302 133.07 18.19 -27.52
N LEU A 303 132.57 18.10 -26.27
CA LEU A 303 133.33 18.55 -25.10
C LEU A 303 134.60 17.72 -24.91
N VAL A 304 134.51 16.38 -25.04
CA VAL A 304 135.67 15.50 -24.95
C VAL A 304 136.69 15.79 -26.06
N GLU A 305 136.25 16.01 -27.30
CA GLU A 305 137.14 16.39 -28.41
C GLU A 305 137.85 17.72 -28.14
N LYS A 306 137.15 18.71 -27.59
CA LYS A 306 137.76 19.99 -27.17
C LYS A 306 138.79 19.79 -26.05
N ASP A 307 138.47 18.97 -25.05
CA ASP A 307 139.41 18.64 -23.97
C ASP A 307 140.66 17.93 -24.49
N GLU A 308 140.53 16.99 -25.43
CA GLU A 308 141.67 16.35 -26.09
C GLU A 308 142.51 17.35 -26.89
N PHE A 309 141.87 18.29 -27.59
CA PHE A 309 142.54 19.36 -28.30
C PHE A 309 143.35 20.27 -27.35
N TYR A 310 142.76 20.68 -26.23
CA TYR A 310 143.48 21.47 -25.22
C TYR A 310 144.62 20.68 -24.56
N ARG A 311 144.43 19.39 -24.26
CA ARG A 311 145.53 18.53 -23.77
C ARG A 311 146.70 18.47 -24.75
N LYS A 312 146.43 18.33 -26.05
CA LYS A 312 147.47 18.36 -27.09
C LYS A 312 148.19 19.72 -27.14
N GLN A 313 147.48 20.84 -27.04
CA GLN A 313 148.12 22.16 -26.97
C GLN A 313 148.97 22.34 -25.72
N ILE A 314 148.49 21.91 -24.55
CA ILE A 314 149.25 21.97 -23.31
C ILE A 314 150.53 21.15 -23.44
N ALA A 315 150.47 19.96 -24.05
CA ALA A 315 151.67 19.15 -24.32
C ALA A 315 152.69 19.91 -25.19
N VAL A 316 152.26 20.53 -26.30
CA VAL A 316 153.14 21.35 -27.15
C VAL A 316 153.74 22.53 -26.39
N LEU A 317 152.95 23.24 -25.58
CA LEU A 317 153.45 24.34 -24.76
C LEU A 317 154.42 23.86 -23.67
N ARG A 318 154.20 22.68 -23.10
CA ARG A 318 155.11 22.05 -22.13
C ARG A 318 156.43 21.65 -22.80
N ASP A 319 156.39 21.10 -24.00
CA ASP A 319 157.60 20.77 -24.76
C ASP A 319 158.41 22.04 -25.08
N ALA A 320 157.74 23.12 -25.49
CA ALA A 320 158.40 24.42 -25.71
C ALA A 320 158.98 25.02 -24.42
N GLN A 321 158.28 24.86 -23.28
CA GLN A 321 158.80 25.28 -21.98
C GLN A 321 160.07 24.50 -21.60
N ILE A 322 160.07 23.17 -21.77
CA ILE A 322 161.24 22.32 -21.55
C ILE A 322 162.40 22.74 -22.47
N GLU A 323 162.13 23.08 -23.73
CA GLU A 323 163.16 23.54 -24.66
C GLU A 323 163.78 24.89 -24.21
N ILE A 324 162.95 25.85 -23.76
CA ILE A 324 163.43 27.13 -23.23
C ILE A 324 164.24 26.91 -21.95
N GLU A 325 163.76 26.06 -21.04
CA GLU A 325 164.43 25.74 -19.78
C GLU A 325 165.78 25.06 -20.04
N ASN A 326 165.85 24.13 -21.01
CA ASN A 326 167.11 23.54 -21.46
C ASN A 326 168.06 24.59 -22.08
N ARG A 327 167.57 25.53 -22.89
CA ARG A 327 168.40 26.62 -23.44
C ARG A 327 168.89 27.57 -22.34
N PHE A 328 168.05 27.84 -21.34
CA PHE A 328 168.42 28.65 -20.19
C PHE A 328 169.52 27.96 -19.39
N GLN A 329 169.37 26.66 -19.12
CA GLN A 329 170.39 25.86 -18.45
C GLN A 329 171.71 25.85 -19.23
N MET A 330 171.69 25.66 -20.56
CA MET A 330 172.91 25.75 -21.37
C MET A 330 173.57 27.13 -21.26
N LYS A 331 172.80 28.22 -21.22
CA LYS A 331 173.33 29.58 -21.04
C LYS A 331 173.85 29.83 -19.62
N GLU A 332 173.22 29.25 -18.61
CA GLU A 332 173.69 29.29 -17.24
C GLU A 332 174.99 28.50 -17.06
N ASP A 333 175.12 27.34 -17.73
CA ASP A 333 176.35 26.56 -17.79
C ASP A 333 177.48 27.31 -18.54
N GLU A 334 177.16 27.97 -19.67
CA GLU A 334 178.09 28.88 -20.37
C GLU A 334 178.55 30.04 -19.48
N LEU A 335 177.63 30.68 -18.75
CA LEU A 335 177.96 31.75 -17.80
C LEU A 335 178.82 31.25 -16.65
N ASN A 336 178.55 30.07 -16.10
CA ASN A 336 179.36 29.46 -15.06
C ASN A 336 180.76 29.11 -15.57
N MET A 337 180.90 28.67 -16.83
CA MET A 337 182.19 28.46 -17.48
C MET A 337 182.97 29.78 -17.57
N ILE A 338 182.37 30.83 -18.12
CA ILE A 338 182.98 32.17 -18.21
C ILE A 338 183.33 32.72 -16.82
N LYS A 339 182.44 32.52 -15.84
CA LYS A 339 182.67 32.96 -14.46
C LYS A 339 183.84 32.21 -13.84
N SER A 340 183.96 30.90 -14.07
CA SER A 340 185.10 30.10 -13.61
C SER A 340 186.41 30.53 -14.29
N GLU A 341 186.38 30.83 -15.59
CA GLU A 341 187.52 31.37 -16.34
C GLU A 341 187.96 32.73 -15.75
N LEU A 342 187.02 33.63 -15.48
CA LEU A 342 187.29 34.92 -14.83
C LEU A 342 187.77 34.79 -13.39
N GLU A 343 187.18 33.90 -12.58
CA GLU A 343 187.63 33.62 -11.20
C GLU A 343 189.07 33.07 -11.19
N THR A 344 189.42 32.22 -12.17
CA THR A 344 190.80 31.77 -12.36
C THR A 344 191.75 32.88 -12.81
N GLU A 345 191.35 33.74 -13.75
CA GLU A 345 192.17 34.88 -14.20
C GLU A 345 192.38 35.92 -13.09
N ILE A 346 191.34 36.22 -12.28
CA ILE A 346 191.44 37.13 -11.14
C ILE A 346 192.39 36.55 -10.06
N SER A 347 192.31 35.25 -9.81
CA SER A 347 193.20 34.58 -8.84
C SER A 347 194.67 34.66 -9.24
N VAL A 348 194.97 34.61 -10.55
CA VAL A 348 196.35 34.73 -11.05
C VAL A 348 196.90 36.16 -10.89
N ILE A 349 196.07 37.19 -11.05
CA ILE A 349 196.51 38.59 -11.03
C ILE A 349 196.68 39.15 -9.61
N THR A 350 195.86 38.73 -8.65
CA THR A 350 195.74 39.47 -7.38
C THR A 350 196.71 39.08 -6.27
N GLY A 351 197.57 38.08 -6.42
CA GLY A 351 198.71 37.87 -5.51
C GLY A 351 198.37 38.00 -4.02
N VAL A 352 197.23 37.44 -3.60
CA VAL A 352 196.83 37.25 -2.21
C VAL A 352 196.64 35.75 -2.03
N GLU A 353 197.69 35.11 -1.50
CA GLU A 353 197.53 33.81 -0.86
C GLU A 353 196.98 34.06 0.54
N ARG A 354 195.70 33.74 0.73
CA ARG A 354 195.22 33.27 2.03
C ARG A 354 194.01 32.36 1.90
N GLU A 355 194.23 31.18 2.46
CA GLU A 355 193.30 30.42 3.29
C GLU A 355 192.12 29.76 2.58
N SER A 356 192.45 28.58 2.05
CA SER A 356 191.72 27.34 2.32
C SER A 356 191.04 27.35 3.70
N ASP A 357 189.72 27.18 3.72
CA ASP A 357 189.07 26.37 4.74
C ASP A 357 188.16 25.36 4.05
N GLU A 358 188.71 24.15 4.03
CA GLU A 358 188.09 22.90 3.66
C GLU A 358 187.16 22.46 4.79
N SER A 359 186.26 21.53 4.45
CA SER A 359 185.67 20.52 5.33
C SER A 359 184.29 20.78 5.95
N THR A 360 183.34 20.07 5.33
CA THR A 360 182.50 19.04 5.96
C THR A 360 181.18 19.44 6.63
N SER A 361 180.12 18.90 6.01
CA SER A 361 179.21 17.91 6.60
C SER A 361 177.73 18.33 6.72
N ARG A 362 176.88 17.33 6.42
CA ARG A 362 175.55 17.06 7.02
C ARG A 362 174.43 18.04 6.60
N VAL A 363 173.15 17.69 6.44
CA VAL A 363 172.27 16.55 6.72
C VAL A 363 170.94 16.96 6.05
N ARG A 364 170.34 16.22 5.12
CA ARG A 364 169.41 15.08 5.32
C ARG A 364 168.21 15.39 6.25
N SER A 365 167.02 15.56 5.68
CA SER A 365 165.78 15.03 6.30
C SER A 365 164.73 14.71 5.23
N GLU A 366 164.95 13.55 4.62
CA GLU A 366 163.89 12.62 4.21
C GLU A 366 162.96 12.26 5.40
N ILE A 367 161.72 11.85 5.05
CA ILE A 367 160.89 10.73 5.60
C ILE A 367 159.43 11.16 5.95
N PRO A 368 158.35 10.47 5.52
CA PRO A 368 158.03 9.88 4.20
C PRO A 368 156.49 9.89 3.87
N PRO A 369 156.08 9.31 2.73
CA PRO A 369 154.71 8.93 2.40
C PRO A 369 154.42 7.44 2.75
N GLU A 370 153.15 7.03 2.78
CA GLU A 370 152.64 5.69 2.39
C GLU A 370 151.10 5.75 2.45
N ASN A 371 150.37 5.63 1.33
CA ASN A 371 150.07 4.46 0.50
C ASN A 371 148.93 3.56 1.02
N GLU A 372 148.00 3.38 0.08
CA GLU A 372 147.33 2.14 -0.29
C GLU A 372 146.19 1.54 0.55
N GLY A 373 145.22 1.02 -0.22
CA GLY A 373 144.26 0.01 0.24
C GLY A 373 142.83 0.31 -0.19
N LEU A 374 142.54 0.52 -1.48
CA LEU A 374 142.16 -0.55 -2.41
C LEU A 374 141.18 -1.61 -1.84
N LYS A 375 139.98 -1.55 -2.43
CA LYS A 375 139.26 -2.66 -3.08
C LYS A 375 138.32 -3.57 -2.26
N LYS A 376 137.11 -3.63 -2.85
CA LYS A 376 136.20 -4.77 -3.07
C LYS A 376 135.24 -5.12 -1.93
N LYS A 377 133.93 -5.12 -2.26
CA LYS A 377 133.13 -6.31 -2.67
C LYS A 377 131.65 -5.88 -2.83
N LEU A 378 131.05 -6.06 -4.00
CA LEU A 378 130.37 -7.28 -4.47
C LEU A 378 128.88 -7.34 -4.04
N LYS A 379 128.00 -7.04 -5.01
CA LYS A 379 126.91 -7.91 -5.48
C LYS A 379 126.12 -8.71 -4.41
N LYS A 380 124.81 -8.39 -4.27
CA LYS A 380 123.64 -9.22 -3.89
C LYS A 380 122.65 -8.30 -3.13
N LEU A 381 121.36 -8.19 -3.45
CA LEU A 381 120.42 -9.26 -3.79
C LEU A 381 119.36 -8.76 -4.79
N PHE A 382 119.34 -9.41 -5.95
CA PHE A 382 118.10 -9.70 -6.66
C PHE A 382 117.13 -10.42 -5.71
N ALA A 383 115.87 -9.98 -5.67
CA ALA A 383 114.73 -10.83 -5.36
C ALA A 383 113.44 -10.18 -5.88
N ALA A 384 113.03 -10.54 -7.10
CA ALA A 384 111.61 -10.77 -7.36
C ALA A 384 111.35 -12.24 -6.98
N PRO A 385 110.34 -12.53 -6.14
CA PRO A 385 109.18 -13.30 -6.63
C PRO A 385 107.87 -12.92 -5.86
N LYS A 386 106.63 -13.27 -6.21
CA LYS A 386 105.98 -14.05 -7.26
C LYS A 386 104.45 -13.82 -7.13
N ASN A 387 103.76 -13.91 -8.27
CA ASN A 387 102.43 -14.49 -8.49
C ASN A 387 101.70 -15.15 -7.30
N ASN A 388 100.37 -14.96 -7.22
CA ASN A 388 99.41 -16.03 -7.56
C ASN A 388 97.93 -15.59 -7.68
N LYS A 389 97.34 -15.96 -8.82
CA LYS A 389 96.00 -16.58 -9.06
C LYS A 389 94.77 -15.90 -8.43
N ARG A 390 93.82 -15.33 -9.20
CA ARG A 390 92.83 -15.97 -10.11
C ARG A 390 92.13 -17.22 -9.55
N GLN A 391 90.94 -16.99 -8.99
CA GLN A 391 89.67 -17.74 -9.11
C GLN A 391 88.61 -16.75 -8.59
N ALA A 392 87.75 -16.09 -9.37
CA ALA A 392 86.77 -16.54 -10.36
C ALA A 392 85.71 -17.49 -9.79
N LEU A 393 84.47 -17.01 -9.90
CA LEU A 393 83.16 -17.67 -9.70
C LEU A 393 82.70 -17.81 -8.24
N ALA A 394 81.47 -17.46 -7.85
CA ALA A 394 80.29 -17.10 -8.62
C ALA A 394 79.26 -16.37 -7.72
N ASP A 395 78.39 -15.62 -8.39
CA ASP A 395 76.98 -15.41 -8.06
C ASP A 395 76.59 -14.70 -6.75
N SER A 396 76.30 -13.41 -6.87
CA SER A 396 74.93 -12.87 -6.86
C SER A 396 74.93 -11.40 -6.41
N VAL A 397 74.56 -10.56 -7.36
CA VAL A 397 74.30 -9.12 -7.29
C VAL A 397 72.78 -8.99 -7.48
N PRO A 398 72.07 -7.94 -7.02
CA PRO A 398 72.27 -7.11 -5.83
C PRO A 398 70.92 -6.69 -5.15
N GLU A 399 71.04 -5.87 -4.10
CA GLU A 399 70.20 -4.70 -3.74
C GLU A 399 68.68 -4.73 -3.94
N LEU A 400 67.92 -4.36 -2.91
CA LEU A 400 67.14 -3.11 -2.93
C LEU A 400 66.51 -2.78 -1.56
N PHE A 401 66.29 -1.49 -1.35
CA PHE A 401 65.53 -0.81 -0.28
C PHE A 401 66.32 -0.32 0.94
N LYS A 402 67.01 0.82 0.74
CA LYS A 402 66.99 1.92 1.71
C LYS A 402 66.82 3.26 1.01
N MET A 403 65.79 3.98 1.40
CA MET A 403 65.70 5.45 1.40
C MET A 403 64.75 5.84 2.55
N PRO A 404 64.92 7.01 3.22
CA PRO A 404 65.06 8.32 2.56
C PRO A 404 66.13 9.32 3.14
N LEU A 405 66.61 10.21 2.25
CA LEU A 405 66.94 11.69 2.28
C LEU A 405 67.08 12.48 3.62
N PRO A 406 67.62 13.74 3.70
CA PRO A 406 68.09 14.71 2.65
C PRO A 406 69.36 15.59 2.95
N GLY A 407 69.79 16.41 1.96
CA GLY A 407 70.55 17.70 2.13
C GLY A 407 71.84 17.83 1.31
N ARG A 408 72.38 18.97 0.82
CA ARG A 408 71.99 20.36 0.48
C ARG A 408 73.30 21.04 -0.05
N ARG A 409 73.22 21.85 -1.14
CA ARG A 409 74.10 23.02 -1.55
C ARG A 409 75.50 22.79 -2.17
N GLU A 410 75.79 23.32 -3.39
CA GLU A 410 76.44 24.63 -3.77
C GLU A 410 77.94 24.66 -3.40
N SER A 411 78.94 25.23 -4.11
CA SER A 411 79.15 25.96 -5.39
C SER A 411 80.70 26.21 -5.54
N ASP A 412 81.14 26.78 -6.68
CA ASP A 412 82.36 27.64 -6.90
C ASP A 412 83.77 27.00 -7.07
N ILE A 413 84.79 27.56 -7.73
CA ILE A 413 85.10 28.39 -8.95
C ILE A 413 86.61 28.77 -8.82
N ASP A 414 87.37 28.75 -9.94
CA ASP A 414 88.64 29.45 -10.31
C ASP A 414 89.94 29.41 -9.46
N ASN A 415 91.13 29.30 -10.11
CA ASN A 415 92.05 30.43 -10.50
C ASN A 415 93.59 30.15 -10.61
N PHE A 416 94.26 30.88 -11.55
CA PHE A 416 95.72 31.28 -11.73
C PHE A 416 96.78 30.25 -12.25
N ILE A 417 97.59 30.45 -13.34
CA ILE A 417 98.46 31.51 -13.95
C ILE A 417 99.90 31.65 -13.35
N GLU A 418 100.92 31.55 -14.23
CA GLU A 418 102.41 31.69 -14.17
C GLU A 418 102.95 33.01 -13.49
N PRO A 419 104.27 33.43 -13.40
CA PRO A 419 105.52 33.01 -14.14
C PRO A 419 106.94 33.21 -13.48
N GLU A 420 108.02 32.87 -14.25
CA GLU A 420 109.39 33.49 -14.36
C GLU A 420 110.44 33.46 -13.17
N PRO A 421 111.73 33.87 -13.33
CA PRO A 421 112.85 33.33 -14.15
C PRO A 421 114.25 33.41 -13.42
N SER A 422 115.36 33.49 -14.18
CA SER A 422 116.76 33.86 -13.81
C SER A 422 117.71 32.72 -13.38
N GLY A 423 118.98 32.66 -13.75
CA GLY A 423 119.85 33.57 -14.50
C GLY A 423 121.26 33.62 -13.89
N SER A 424 122.27 33.44 -14.73
CA SER A 424 123.55 34.18 -14.74
C SER A 424 124.86 33.62 -14.15
N LYS A 425 125.93 33.94 -14.92
CA LYS A 425 127.35 34.23 -14.61
C LYS A 425 128.38 33.09 -14.77
N ALA A 426 129.61 33.31 -15.25
CA ALA A 426 130.32 34.42 -15.93
C ALA A 426 131.80 34.00 -16.14
N SER A 427 132.48 34.54 -17.16
CA SER A 427 133.91 35.04 -17.19
C SER A 427 134.46 35.02 -18.64
N ALA A 428 134.72 36.11 -19.37
CA ALA A 428 135.83 37.10 -19.28
C ALA A 428 137.21 36.45 -19.59
N GLU A 429 138.13 36.87 -20.49
CA GLU A 429 138.56 38.16 -21.07
C GLU A 429 139.35 37.96 -22.41
N SER A 430 139.28 38.89 -23.39
CA SER A 430 140.38 39.75 -23.93
C SER A 430 140.31 39.70 -25.49
N LYS A 431 140.59 40.69 -26.35
CA LYS A 431 141.33 41.95 -26.36
C LYS A 431 140.64 42.96 -27.30
N THR A 432 140.71 44.23 -26.93
CA THR A 432 140.25 45.42 -27.66
C THR A 432 141.22 45.81 -28.78
N ALA A 433 140.85 45.60 -30.05
CA ALA A 433 141.34 46.38 -31.21
C ALA A 433 140.49 46.23 -32.50
N SER A 434 139.31 45.58 -32.47
CA SER A 434 138.49 45.32 -33.67
C SER A 434 137.01 45.73 -33.52
N ALA A 435 136.62 46.39 -32.43
CA ALA A 435 135.21 46.58 -32.06
C ALA A 435 134.28 47.26 -33.09
N PRO A 436 134.70 48.20 -33.97
CA PRO A 436 133.81 48.72 -35.01
C PRO A 436 133.70 47.78 -36.22
N ASP A 437 134.76 47.05 -36.57
CA ASP A 437 134.73 46.06 -37.67
C ASP A 437 134.05 44.75 -37.26
N ASP A 438 134.16 44.33 -36.01
CA ASP A 438 133.44 43.17 -35.48
C ASP A 438 131.94 43.44 -35.41
N LYS A 439 131.52 44.67 -35.06
CA LYS A 439 130.10 45.05 -35.13
C LYS A 439 129.58 45.06 -36.56
N LYS A 440 130.34 45.58 -37.53
CA LYS A 440 129.96 45.53 -38.95
C LYS A 440 129.92 44.10 -39.49
N ARG A 441 130.92 43.27 -39.16
CA ARG A 441 130.92 41.82 -39.50
C ARG A 441 129.76 41.08 -38.85
N GLN A 442 129.44 41.40 -37.60
CA GLN A 442 128.32 40.81 -36.88
C GLN A 442 126.97 41.24 -37.49
N ILE A 443 126.82 42.50 -37.89
CA ILE A 443 125.62 42.96 -38.61
C ILE A 443 125.53 42.31 -40.00
N GLN A 444 126.64 42.19 -40.75
CA GLN A 444 126.66 41.46 -42.01
C GLN A 444 126.30 39.98 -41.84
N LEU A 445 126.76 39.34 -40.77
CA LEU A 445 126.43 37.95 -40.46
C LEU A 445 124.94 37.80 -40.12
N ILE A 446 124.37 38.71 -39.32
CA ILE A 446 122.92 38.74 -39.01
C ILE A 446 122.11 38.92 -40.30
N ILE A 447 122.52 39.82 -41.20
CA ILE A 447 121.87 40.01 -42.50
C ILE A 447 121.94 38.74 -43.33
N SER A 448 123.12 38.09 -43.42
CA SER A 448 123.27 36.84 -44.17
C SER A 448 122.37 35.74 -43.61
N GLN A 449 122.34 35.55 -42.29
CA GLN A 449 121.50 34.55 -41.64
C GLN A 449 120.01 34.81 -41.88
N LYS A 450 119.59 36.08 -41.83
CA LYS A 450 118.20 36.47 -42.09
C LYS A 450 117.84 36.33 -43.57
N GLN A 451 118.77 36.60 -44.48
CA GLN A 451 118.59 36.36 -45.93
C GLN A 451 118.48 34.87 -46.24
N ASP A 452 119.27 34.03 -45.58
CA ASP A 452 119.20 32.57 -45.74
C ASP A 452 117.87 32.02 -45.19
N GLN A 453 117.41 32.50 -44.02
CA GLN A 453 116.09 32.18 -43.48
C GLN A 453 114.94 32.65 -44.38
N ALA A 454 115.05 33.85 -44.96
CA ALA A 454 114.04 34.34 -45.90
C ALA A 454 113.99 33.48 -47.17
N LYS A 455 115.13 33.05 -47.70
CA LYS A 455 115.19 32.15 -48.86
C LYS A 455 114.63 30.76 -48.55
N GLU A 456 114.93 30.21 -47.37
CA GLU A 456 114.39 28.92 -46.93
C GLU A 456 112.85 28.99 -46.84
N LEU A 457 112.31 30.06 -46.24
CA LEU A 457 110.87 30.31 -46.18
C LEU A 457 110.25 30.59 -47.56
N GLU A 458 110.97 31.25 -48.48
CA GLU A 458 110.53 31.42 -49.88
C GLU A 458 110.43 30.07 -50.60
N THR A 459 111.37 29.14 -50.37
CA THR A 459 111.30 27.78 -50.93
C THR A 459 110.17 26.94 -50.31
N GLU A 460 109.85 27.15 -49.03
CA GLU A 460 108.68 26.53 -48.38
C GLU A 460 107.35 27.12 -48.90
N LEU A 461 107.33 28.41 -49.23
CA LEU A 461 106.18 29.12 -49.80
C LEU A 461 105.85 28.65 -51.23
N GLU A 462 106.85 28.31 -52.04
CA GLU A 462 106.63 27.73 -53.38
C GLU A 462 105.90 26.38 -53.34
N GLY A 463 105.91 25.68 -52.20
CA GLY A 463 105.27 24.38 -52.00
C GLY A 463 104.00 24.38 -51.14
N THR A 464 103.50 25.54 -50.68
CA THR A 464 102.34 25.64 -49.77
C THR A 464 101.19 26.48 -50.36
N ASP A 465 99.95 26.01 -50.23
CA ASP A 465 98.74 26.70 -50.69
C ASP A 465 97.79 27.09 -49.55
N GLY A 466 97.07 28.21 -49.70
CA GLY A 466 95.99 28.65 -48.79
C GLY A 466 96.42 29.60 -47.66
N GLU A 467 95.75 29.52 -46.49
CA GLU A 467 96.00 30.38 -45.33
C GLU A 467 97.41 30.22 -44.72
N GLN A 468 98.03 29.06 -44.89
CA GLN A 468 99.44 28.87 -44.50
C GLN A 468 100.39 29.66 -45.40
N ARG A 469 100.03 29.86 -46.67
CA ARG A 469 100.80 30.68 -47.62
C ARG A 469 100.79 32.16 -47.25
N SER A 470 99.65 32.71 -46.80
CA SER A 470 99.59 34.11 -46.37
C SER A 470 100.36 34.36 -45.07
N GLY A 471 100.32 33.40 -44.13
CA GLY A 471 101.12 33.43 -42.90
C GLY A 471 102.63 33.36 -43.17
N LEU A 472 103.07 32.51 -44.10
CA LEU A 472 104.46 32.43 -44.54
C LEU A 472 104.89 33.69 -45.31
N GLN A 473 104.04 34.23 -46.20
CA GLN A 473 104.30 35.47 -46.94
C GLN A 473 104.51 36.66 -45.99
N SER A 474 103.62 36.83 -45.01
CA SER A 474 103.75 37.91 -44.02
C SER A 474 105.04 37.80 -43.19
N ARG A 475 105.53 36.57 -42.98
CA ARG A 475 106.76 36.31 -42.22
C ARG A 475 108.01 36.57 -43.06
N ILE A 476 107.97 36.24 -44.35
CA ILE A 476 109.02 36.61 -45.32
C ILE A 476 109.12 38.13 -45.46
N ASP A 477 107.98 38.82 -45.59
CA ASP A 477 107.96 40.27 -45.73
C ASP A 477 108.46 40.97 -44.44
N GLY A 478 108.11 40.43 -43.26
CA GLY A 478 108.68 40.90 -41.99
C GLY A 478 110.20 40.72 -41.91
N LEU A 479 110.73 39.58 -42.37
CA LEU A 479 112.18 39.35 -42.42
C LEU A 479 112.88 40.25 -43.43
N LYS A 480 112.25 40.58 -44.57
CA LYS A 480 112.79 41.54 -45.55
C LYS A 480 112.93 42.94 -44.96
N VAL A 481 111.92 43.40 -44.20
CA VAL A 481 112.00 44.68 -43.48
C VAL A 481 113.10 44.67 -42.42
N GLU A 482 113.22 43.60 -41.62
CA GLU A 482 114.32 43.46 -40.66
C GLU A 482 115.69 43.47 -41.34
N ILE A 483 115.84 42.80 -42.49
CA ILE A 483 117.08 42.82 -43.28
C ILE A 483 117.43 44.23 -43.74
N GLU A 484 116.46 45.00 -44.23
CA GLU A 484 116.67 46.40 -44.63
C GLU A 484 117.04 47.28 -43.44
N GLU A 485 116.41 47.08 -42.27
CA GLU A 485 116.77 47.78 -41.04
C GLU A 485 118.21 47.45 -40.60
N TRP A 486 118.63 46.19 -40.66
CA TRP A 486 120.01 45.82 -40.34
C TRP A 486 121.01 46.32 -41.38
N GLN A 487 120.66 46.33 -42.67
CA GLN A 487 121.49 46.90 -43.73
C GLN A 487 121.66 48.42 -43.58
N SER A 488 120.63 49.12 -43.11
CA SER A 488 120.71 50.56 -42.83
C SER A 488 121.71 50.90 -41.72
N ARG A 489 121.96 49.97 -40.78
CA ARG A 489 122.96 50.10 -39.70
C ARG A 489 124.39 49.82 -40.16
N LEU A 490 124.60 49.35 -41.39
CA LEU A 490 125.91 49.17 -42.02
C LEU A 490 126.36 50.39 -42.85
N ARG A 491 125.42 51.21 -43.31
CA ARG A 491 125.68 52.51 -43.95
C ARG A 491 126.07 53.52 -42.90
#